data_AF-A0A8T9AF58-F1
#
_entry.id   AF-A0A8T9AF58-F1
#
_cell.length_a   1.000
_cell.length_b   1.000
_cell.length_c   1.000
_cell.angle_alpha   90.00
_cell.angle_beta   90.00
_cell.angle_gamma   90.00
#
_symmetry.space_group_name_H-M   'P 1'
#
loop_
_entity.id
_entity.type
_entity.pdbx_description
1 polymer ?
#
loop_
_entity_poly.entity_id
_entity_poly.type
_entity_poly.pdbx_seq_one_letter_code
_entity_poly.pdbx_strand_id
1 'polypeptide(L)' 'MINPPLNVLLIVGKNCNSRCIMCDIWKAKENREESLVQIKKIINEIYSLGVKNITYGRRAVFEKGYFQDNKIC' A
#
# COMPACT_ATOMS: atom_id res chain seq x y z
N MET A 1 20.80 -5.21 18.26
CA MET A 1 19.39 -4.76 18.27
C MET A 1 19.05 -4.33 16.85
N ILE A 2 18.01 -4.89 16.23
CA ILE A 2 17.57 -4.47 14.90
C ILE A 2 16.65 -3.27 15.12
N ASN A 3 17.05 -2.10 14.62
CA ASN A 3 16.19 -0.92 14.64
C ASN A 3 15.16 -1.05 13.52
N PRO A 4 13.85 -1.02 13.81
CA PRO A 4 12.85 -1.08 12.76
C PRO A 4 12.91 0.17 11.87
N PRO A 5 12.51 0.05 10.59
CA PRO A 5 12.42 1.20 9.72
C PRO A 5 11.41 2.21 10.27
N LEU A 6 11.77 3.50 10.23
CA LEU A 6 10.89 4.57 10.70
C LEU A 6 9.62 4.69 9.84
N ASN A 7 9.75 4.47 8.53
CA ASN A 7 8.67 4.59 7.55
C ASN A 7 8.68 3.38 6.60
N VAL A 8 7.50 2.83 6.32
CA VAL A 8 7.29 1.76 5.34
C VAL A 8 6.34 2.25 4.26
N LEU A 9 6.72 2.07 2.99
CA LEU A 9 5.82 2.25 1.85
C LEU A 9 5.17 0.90 1.51
N LEU A 10 3.86 0.78 1.71
CA LEU A 10 3.10 -0.42 1.38
C LEU A 10 2.31 -0.21 0.08
N ILE A 11 2.61 -1.01 -0.94
CA ILE A 11 1.89 -1.03 -2.21
C ILE A 11 1.02 -2.28 -2.25
N VAL A 12 -0.30 -2.12 -2.11
CA VAL A 12 -1.23 -3.26 -1.95
C VAL A 12 -1.79 -3.83 -3.26
N GLY A 13 -1.38 -3.28 -4.41
CA GLY A 13 -1.78 -3.80 -5.72
C GLY A 13 -1.10 -3.09 -6.88
N LYS A 14 -1.08 -3.75 -8.05
CA LYS A 14 -0.48 -3.22 -9.28
C LYS A 14 -1.44 -2.47 -10.22
N ASN A 15 -2.74 -2.51 -9.94
CA ASN A 15 -3.76 -1.81 -10.72
C ASN A 15 -3.86 -0.34 -10.33
N CYS A 16 -3.90 0.54 -11.33
CA CYS A 16 -4.14 1.96 -11.19
C CYS A 16 -5.00 2.42 -12.36
N ASN A 17 -6.05 3.19 -12.10
CA ASN A 17 -6.89 3.76 -13.15
C ASN A 17 -6.22 4.93 -13.90
N SER A 18 -5.11 5.43 -13.38
CA SER A 18 -4.32 6.52 -13.98
C SER A 18 -3.13 5.97 -14.76
N ARG A 19 -2.81 6.60 -15.91
CA ARG A 19 -1.66 6.25 -16.76
C ARG A 19 -0.72 7.45 -16.92
N CYS A 20 -0.20 7.92 -15.79
CA CYS A 20 0.65 9.10 -15.77
C CYS A 20 1.90 8.90 -16.64
N ILE A 21 2.26 9.92 -17.41
CA ILE A 21 3.44 9.89 -18.31
C ILE A 21 4.76 9.60 -17.58
N MET A 22 4.87 10.03 -16.33
CA MET A 22 6.04 9.86 -15.47
C MET A 22 6.03 8.55 -14.65
N CYS A 23 5.07 7.65 -14.87
CA CYS A 23 4.86 6.47 -14.05
C CYS A 23 4.92 5.21 -14.90
N ASP A 24 5.86 4.29 -14.62
CA ASP A 24 6.01 3.03 -15.37
C ASP A 24 5.25 1.85 -14.77
N ILE A 25 4.66 2.05 -13.60
CA ILE A 25 3.93 1.02 -12.86
C ILE A 25 2.83 0.34 -13.70
N TRP A 26 2.10 1.10 -14.52
CA TRP A 26 1.02 0.57 -15.36
C TRP A 26 1.55 -0.26 -16.55
N LYS A 27 2.84 -0.13 -16.86
CA LYS A 27 3.51 -0.92 -17.90
C LYS A 27 3.91 -2.32 -17.40
N ALA A 28 3.77 -2.59 -16.11
CA ALA A 28 4.04 -3.91 -15.54
C ALA A 28 3.06 -4.94 -16.10
N LYS A 29 3.57 -6.09 -16.56
CA LYS A 29 2.78 -7.17 -17.17
C LYS A 29 2.00 -8.02 -16.17
N GLU A 30 2.33 -7.89 -14.88
CA GLU A 30 1.71 -8.66 -13.81
C GLU A 30 0.84 -7.76 -12.94
N ASN A 31 -0.43 -8.10 -12.84
CA ASN A 31 -1.38 -7.46 -11.95
C ASN A 31 -1.83 -8.46 -10.89
N ARG A 32 -0.97 -8.67 -9.89
CA ARG A 32 -1.37 -9.40 -8.68
C ARG A 32 -1.93 -8.41 -7.67
N GLU A 33 -3.15 -8.66 -7.23
CA GLU A 33 -3.76 -7.99 -6.08
C GLU A 33 -3.76 -8.97 -4.91
N GLU A 34 -3.37 -8.48 -3.72
CA GLU A 34 -3.49 -9.26 -2.50
C GLU A 34 -4.90 -9.11 -1.91
N SER A 35 -5.34 -10.13 -1.17
CA SER A 35 -6.65 -10.09 -0.52
C SER A 35 -6.68 -9.11 0.66
N LEU A 36 -7.88 -8.62 1.01
CA LEU A 36 -8.07 -7.75 2.19
C LEU A 36 -7.52 -8.38 3.48
N VAL A 37 -7.74 -9.69 3.65
CA VAL A 37 -7.30 -10.45 4.82
C VAL A 37 -5.78 -10.46 4.89
N GLN A 38 -5.13 -10.71 3.75
CA GLN A 38 -3.68 -10.76 3.67
C GLN A 38 -3.05 -9.38 3.92
N ILE A 39 -3.63 -8.31 3.36
CA ILE A 39 -3.17 -6.94 3.57
C ILE A 39 -3.26 -6.55 5.05
N LYS A 40 -4.40 -6.84 5.72
CA LYS A 40 -4.56 -6.58 7.15
C LYS A 40 -3.53 -7.33 8.00
N LYS A 41 -3.25 -8.59 7.66
CA LYS A 41 -2.23 -9.39 8.32
C LYS A 41 -0.84 -8.73 8.19
N ILE A 42 -0.46 -8.33 6.99
CA ILE A 42 0.83 -7.67 6.72
C ILE A 42 0.96 -6.35 7.52
N ILE A 43 -0.09 -5.53 7.55
CA ILE A 43 -0.10 -4.28 8.32
C ILE A 43 0.14 -4.55 9.81
N ASN A 44 -0.53 -5.56 10.39
CA ASN A 44 -0.35 -5.93 11.78
C ASN A 44 1.07 -6.44 12.08
N GLU A 45 1.65 -7.22 11.16
CA GLU A 45 3.04 -7.68 11.26
C GLU A 45 4.04 -6.52 11.16
N ILE A 46 3.78 -5.51 10.31
CA ILE A 46 4.63 -4.32 10.22
C ILE A 46 4.60 -3.54 11.54
N TYR A 47 3.41 -3.35 12.15
CA TYR A 47 3.29 -2.69 13.44
C TYR A 47 3.94 -3.47 14.58
N SER A 48 3.87 -4.81 14.57
CA SER A 48 4.51 -5.64 15.61
C SER A 48 6.03 -5.56 15.59
N LEU A 49 6.62 -5.20 14.45
CA LEU A 49 8.05 -4.93 14.32
C LEU A 49 8.47 -3.56 14.89
N GLY A 50 7.52 -2.72 15.31
CA GLY A 50 7.81 -1.40 15.87
C GLY A 50 7.93 -0.27 14.83
N VAL A 51 7.47 -0.51 13.60
CA VAL A 51 7.33 0.54 12.58
C VAL A 51 6.23 1.51 13.01
N LYS A 52 6.52 2.81 12.94
CA LYS A 52 5.58 3.85 13.39
C LYS A 52 4.68 4.36 12.28
N ASN A 53 5.21 4.45 11.06
CA ASN A 53 4.51 5.07 9.94
C ASN A 53 4.45 4.11 8.76
N ILE A 54 3.24 3.86 8.27
CA ILE A 54 3.01 3.17 7.00
C ILE A 54 2.38 4.18 6.04
N THR A 55 3.08 4.46 4.95
CA THR A 55 2.55 5.19 3.81
C THR A 55 2.02 4.19 2.80
N TYR A 56 0.82 4.41 2.29
CA TYR A 56 0.23 3.56 1.28
C TYR A 56 0.51 4.14 -0.10
N GLY A 57 1.05 3.32 -1.00
CA GLY A 57 1.33 3.71 -2.37
C GLY A 57 0.11 3.47 -3.28
N ARG A 58 -0.05 4.36 -4.29
CA ARG A 58 -1.12 4.37 -5.31
C ARG A 58 -2.50 4.69 -4.71
N ARG A 59 -3.51 4.82 -5.58
CA ARG A 59 -4.95 4.89 -5.23
C ARG A 59 -5.47 3.58 -4.64
N ALA A 60 -4.66 2.87 -3.88
CA ALA A 60 -4.89 1.51 -3.44
C ALA A 60 -5.84 1.43 -2.23
N VAL A 61 -6.68 2.45 -2.05
CA VAL A 61 -7.37 2.73 -0.78
C VAL A 61 -8.84 3.07 -0.96
N PHE A 62 -9.23 3.76 -2.04
CA PHE A 62 -10.57 4.35 -2.14
C PHE A 62 -11.64 3.41 -2.67
N GLU A 63 -11.31 2.42 -3.53
CA GLU A 63 -12.34 1.63 -4.23
C GLU A 63 -12.81 0.37 -3.48
N LYS A 64 -12.09 -0.13 -2.47
CA LYS A 64 -12.50 -1.33 -1.69
C LYS A 64 -12.68 -1.08 -0.19
N GLY A 65 -12.86 0.18 0.24
CA GLY A 65 -13.14 0.52 1.63
C GLY A 65 -11.97 0.29 2.60
N TYR A 66 -10.73 0.42 2.12
CA TYR A 66 -9.54 0.19 2.96
C TYR A 66 -9.32 1.28 4.02
N PHE A 67 -9.79 2.51 3.78
CA PHE A 67 -9.68 3.64 4.70
C PHE A 67 -10.94 4.50 4.57
N GLN A 68 -11.76 4.57 5.62
CA GLN A 68 -12.85 5.54 5.72
C GLN A 68 -12.44 6.85 6.37
N ASP A 69 -11.18 6.99 6.79
CA ASP A 69 -10.71 8.19 7.48
C ASP A 69 -9.49 8.80 6.76
N ASN A 70 -9.64 10.09 6.50
CA ASN A 70 -8.68 11.06 5.99
C ASN A 70 -8.59 11.20 4.46
N LYS A 71 -9.41 12.16 4.00
CA LYS A 71 -9.26 12.93 2.77
C LYS A 71 -7.81 13.36 2.57
N ILE A 72 -7.15 12.84 1.53
CA ILE A 72 -6.13 13.59 0.78
C ILE A 72 -6.32 13.22 -0.69
N CYS A 73 -6.38 14.26 -1.51
CA CYS A 73 -6.69 14.32 -2.94
C CYS A 73 -5.94 13.31 -3.82
#